data_AF-A0A351CEL7-F1
#
_entry.id   AF-A0A351CEL7-F1
#
_cell.length_a   1.000
_cell.length_b   1.000
_cell.length_c   1.000
_cell.angle_alpha   90.00
_cell.angle_beta   90.00
_cell.angle_gamma   90.00
#
_symmetry.space_group_name_H-M   'P 1'
#
loop_
_entity.id
_entity.type
_entity.pdbx_description
1 polymer ?
#
loop_
_entity_poly.entity_id
_entity_poly.type
_entity_poly.pdbx_seq_one_letter_code
_entity_poly.pdbx_strand_id
1 'polypeptide(L)'
;MLFTFVIAIILLGTDTHCQAVNDLYQIETSRYKFSESDENLFLILPDDNRISIPREWLYPPEDLEEDEDAYVSSFKYSEQVTTFFIDSELVGIHFSSWDDMPAGAGSAMAGAGRDIFLIYNMKTLRIHQGIVDLGITKSRVRSMGCFFAIFHDFVVGDVNNDGLTDIGVVLEEIGCKEDSKETQQTSLKVEPYYKKHPIQWYVFKKNTWEKSTQYRGVRPEKNIHNLPLIGLIKSPTDFIREVYRSKLKTKK
;
A
#
# COMPACT_ATOMS: atom_id res chain seq x y z
N MET A 1 39.61 23.10 64.08
CA MET A 1 38.81 22.02 63.46
C MET A 1 38.78 22.29 61.97
N LEU A 2 39.70 21.70 61.21
CA LEU A 2 39.63 20.35 60.62
C LEU A 2 38.54 20.22 59.53
N PHE A 3 39.02 19.96 58.29
CA PHE A 3 38.44 19.08 57.25
C PHE A 3 37.16 19.57 56.53
N THR A 4 36.98 19.54 55.19
CA THR A 4 37.72 18.92 54.07
C THR A 4 37.28 19.53 52.73
N PHE A 5 38.18 19.49 51.75
CA PHE A 5 38.00 19.56 50.30
C PHE A 5 36.93 18.58 49.75
N VAL A 6 36.33 18.85 48.57
CA VAL A 6 36.51 18.08 47.31
C VAL A 6 35.51 18.53 46.22
N ILE A 7 36.06 18.69 45.02
CA ILE A 7 35.47 18.96 43.69
C ILE A 7 34.86 17.67 43.08
N ALA A 8 33.73 17.75 42.36
CA ALA A 8 33.39 16.85 41.23
C ALA A 8 32.23 17.47 40.41
N ILE A 9 32.44 17.96 39.18
CA ILE A 9 32.50 17.23 37.88
C ILE A 9 31.11 16.75 37.41
N ILE A 10 30.61 17.48 36.40
CA ILE A 10 29.92 17.03 35.17
C ILE A 10 29.29 15.63 35.18
N LEU A 11 27.96 15.60 35.09
CA LEU A 11 27.17 14.62 34.32
C LEU A 11 25.94 15.41 33.81
N LEU A 12 25.94 16.05 32.64
CA LEU A 12 25.68 15.40 31.35
C LEU A 12 24.80 14.14 31.50
N GLY A 13 23.58 14.35 32.02
CA GLY A 13 22.46 13.48 31.70
C GLY A 13 22.04 13.76 30.27
N THR A 14 22.72 13.17 29.30
CA THR A 14 22.10 12.85 28.03
C THR A 14 20.92 11.95 28.36
N ASP A 15 19.71 12.50 28.30
CA ASP A 15 18.50 11.70 28.18
C ASP A 15 18.58 10.99 26.83
N THR A 16 19.36 9.91 26.79
CA THR A 16 19.16 8.83 25.85
C THR A 16 17.79 8.27 26.16
N HIS A 17 16.78 8.85 25.50
CA HIS A 17 15.52 8.18 25.20
C HIS A 17 15.86 6.96 24.34
N CYS A 18 16.39 5.92 24.98
CA CYS A 18 16.34 4.56 24.48
C CYS A 18 14.90 4.09 24.75
N GLN A 19 13.94 4.63 23.99
CA GLN A 19 12.68 3.93 23.80
C GLN A 19 13.05 2.68 23.01
N ALA A 20 13.12 1.55 23.71
CA ALA A 20 13.13 0.25 23.09
C ALA A 20 11.89 0.16 22.19
N VAL A 21 12.09 0.25 20.88
CA VAL A 21 11.09 -0.04 19.86
C VAL A 21 10.84 -1.54 19.94
N ASN A 22 9.99 -1.96 20.87
CA ASN A 22 9.64 -3.36 21.11
C ASN A 22 8.49 -3.85 20.22
N ASP A 23 8.03 -3.03 19.27
CA ASP A 23 7.06 -3.43 18.26
C ASP A 23 7.75 -3.48 16.89
N LEU A 24 8.18 -4.68 16.48
CA LEU A 24 8.74 -4.93 15.16
C LEU A 24 7.74 -4.60 14.03
N TYR A 25 6.45 -4.45 14.34
CA TYR A 25 5.40 -4.14 13.38
C TYR A 25 4.98 -2.66 13.43
N GLN A 26 5.80 -1.79 14.03
CA GLN A 26 5.55 -0.36 13.98
C GLN A 26 5.52 0.13 12.53
N ILE A 27 4.36 0.60 12.11
CA ILE A 27 4.13 1.21 10.81
C ILE A 27 4.49 2.70 10.91
N GLU A 28 5.36 3.17 10.02
CA GLU A 28 5.75 4.58 9.92
C GLU A 28 5.43 5.12 8.52
N THR A 29 5.04 6.39 8.42
CA THR A 29 4.65 7.01 7.14
C THR A 29 5.30 8.36 6.86
N SER A 30 6.29 8.75 7.68
CA SER A 30 6.87 10.10 7.64
C SER A 30 8.39 10.13 7.56
N ARG A 31 9.06 9.03 7.94
CA ARG A 31 10.52 8.94 8.02
C ARG A 31 11.19 8.80 6.66
N TYR A 32 10.55 8.07 5.76
CA TYR A 32 11.02 7.85 4.41
C TYR A 32 10.09 8.58 3.45
N LYS A 33 10.64 9.01 2.30
CA LYS A 33 9.86 9.66 1.24
C LYS A 33 10.30 9.16 -0.12
N PHE A 34 9.39 9.20 -1.07
CA PHE A 34 9.67 8.99 -2.47
C PHE A 34 9.89 10.35 -3.18
N SER A 35 10.83 10.38 -4.13
CA SER A 35 11.06 11.53 -5.00
C SER A 35 11.37 11.04 -6.41
N GLU A 36 10.77 11.70 -7.40
CA GLU A 36 11.10 11.54 -8.83
C GLU A 36 11.68 12.87 -9.36
N SER A 37 12.83 12.82 -10.03
CA SER A 37 13.50 13.99 -10.63
C SER A 37 14.21 13.58 -11.90
N ASP A 38 13.86 14.21 -13.03
CA ASP A 38 14.45 13.93 -14.35
C ASP A 38 14.49 12.42 -14.66
N GLU A 39 13.35 11.75 -14.47
CA GLU A 39 13.15 10.28 -14.63
C GLU A 39 13.92 9.39 -13.64
N ASN A 40 14.76 9.97 -12.77
CA ASN A 40 15.42 9.25 -11.70
C ASN A 40 14.52 9.14 -10.48
N LEU A 41 14.48 7.94 -9.90
CA LEU A 41 13.62 7.60 -8.77
C LEU A 41 14.48 7.44 -7.52
N PHE A 42 14.05 8.03 -6.41
CA PHE A 42 14.81 8.01 -5.16
C PHE A 42 13.94 7.66 -3.96
N LEU A 43 14.50 6.85 -3.07
CA LEU A 43 14.09 6.78 -1.67
C LEU A 43 14.91 7.80 -0.88
N ILE A 44 14.23 8.74 -0.23
CA ILE A 44 14.81 9.67 0.73
C ILE A 44 14.77 9.04 2.10
N LEU A 45 15.93 8.92 2.74
CA LEU A 45 16.13 8.36 4.07
C LEU A 45 15.87 9.41 5.16
N PRO A 46 15.74 9.00 6.44
CA PRO A 46 15.49 9.94 7.55
C PRO A 46 16.59 11.00 7.78
N ASP A 47 17.79 10.75 7.27
CA ASP A 47 18.95 11.66 7.31
C ASP A 47 19.11 12.46 6.01
N ASP A 48 18.05 12.52 5.19
CA ASP A 48 17.98 13.18 3.87
C ASP A 48 18.92 12.59 2.80
N ASN A 49 19.63 11.50 3.09
CA ASN A 49 20.37 10.76 2.08
C ASN A 49 19.42 10.12 1.07
N ARG A 50 19.91 9.95 -0.17
CA ARG A 50 19.11 9.41 -1.28
C ARG A 50 19.66 8.07 -1.72
N ILE A 51 18.76 7.12 -1.94
CA ILE A 51 19.06 5.84 -2.58
C ILE A 51 18.33 5.79 -3.91
N SER A 52 19.07 5.54 -4.99
CA SER A 52 18.48 5.36 -6.32
C SER A 52 17.66 4.07 -6.37
N ILE A 53 16.47 4.16 -6.97
CA ILE A 53 15.58 3.04 -7.22
C ILE A 53 15.59 2.76 -8.73
N PRO A 54 15.90 1.53 -9.16
CA PRO A 54 15.76 1.14 -10.56
C PRO A 54 14.35 1.39 -11.08
N ARG A 55 14.24 2.03 -12.24
CA ARG A 55 12.95 2.45 -12.81
C ARG A 55 12.04 1.27 -13.07
N GLU A 56 12.60 0.17 -13.57
CA GLU A 56 11.90 -1.06 -13.89
C GLU A 56 11.23 -1.73 -12.67
N TRP A 57 11.60 -1.35 -11.44
CA TRP A 57 10.93 -1.85 -10.24
C TRP A 57 9.65 -1.10 -9.90
N LEU A 58 9.54 0.16 -10.29
CA LEU A 58 8.34 0.99 -10.08
C LEU A 58 7.50 1.14 -11.36
N TYR A 59 8.13 0.99 -12.52
CA TYR A 59 7.53 1.08 -13.85
C TYR A 59 7.96 -0.14 -14.69
N PRO A 60 7.46 -1.36 -14.38
CA PRO A 60 7.78 -2.54 -15.18
C PRO A 60 7.33 -2.36 -16.63
N PRO A 61 8.16 -2.68 -17.64
CA PRO A 61 7.81 -2.45 -19.05
C PRO A 61 6.50 -3.12 -19.49
N GLU A 62 6.27 -4.36 -19.06
CA GLU A 62 5.05 -5.11 -19.40
C GLU A 62 3.80 -4.41 -18.85
N ASP A 63 3.87 -3.89 -17.63
CA ASP A 63 2.77 -3.16 -16.99
C ASP A 63 2.55 -1.76 -17.60
N LEU A 64 3.60 -1.13 -18.14
CA LEU A 64 3.48 0.15 -18.85
C LEU A 64 2.70 -0.01 -20.14
N GLU A 65 2.98 -1.08 -20.90
CA GLU A 65 2.26 -1.40 -22.14
C GLU A 65 0.76 -1.65 -21.88
N GLU A 66 0.42 -2.36 -20.80
CA GLU A 66 -0.99 -2.57 -20.38
C GLU A 66 -1.70 -1.26 -20.03
N ASP A 67 -0.99 -0.28 -19.48
CA ASP A 67 -1.51 1.00 -19.06
C ASP A 67 -1.68 2.02 -20.21
N GLU A 68 -1.07 1.81 -21.38
CA GLU A 68 -1.12 2.76 -22.52
C GLU A 68 -2.56 3.01 -23.01
N ASP A 69 -3.39 1.96 -22.98
CA ASP A 69 -4.79 2.01 -23.41
C ASP A 69 -5.77 2.35 -22.27
N ALA A 70 -5.28 2.58 -21.05
CA ALA A 70 -6.11 2.81 -19.87
C ALA A 70 -6.64 4.26 -19.79
N TYR A 71 -7.82 4.44 -19.18
CA TYR A 71 -8.41 5.77 -18.96
C TYR A 71 -7.63 6.65 -17.97
N VAL A 72 -6.85 6.03 -17.09
CA VAL A 72 -6.09 6.65 -15.99
C VAL A 72 -4.80 5.87 -15.81
N SER A 73 -3.72 6.56 -15.48
CA SER A 73 -2.45 5.91 -15.21
C SER A 73 -2.47 5.25 -13.84
N SER A 74 -1.95 4.04 -13.74
CA SER A 74 -1.73 3.34 -12.48
C SER A 74 -0.34 3.62 -11.88
N PHE A 75 0.45 4.54 -12.45
CA PHE A 75 1.85 4.79 -12.09
C PHE A 75 2.12 6.13 -11.37
N LYS A 76 1.07 6.83 -10.93
CA LYS A 76 1.22 8.09 -10.19
C LYS A 76 1.51 7.82 -8.71
N TYR A 77 2.77 7.60 -8.37
CA TYR A 77 3.22 7.31 -7.00
C TYR A 77 3.09 8.50 -6.06
N SER A 78 2.75 8.23 -4.80
CA SER A 78 2.78 9.23 -3.73
C SER A 78 4.21 9.49 -3.26
N GLU A 79 4.51 10.75 -2.91
CA GLU A 79 5.74 11.10 -2.18
C GLU A 79 5.79 10.43 -0.79
N GLN A 80 4.62 10.15 -0.21
CA GLN A 80 4.51 9.45 1.06
C GLN A 80 4.71 7.95 0.83
N VAL A 81 5.58 7.33 1.60
CA VAL A 81 5.75 5.87 1.63
C VAL A 81 5.42 5.34 3.02
N THR A 82 4.98 4.10 3.10
CA THR A 82 4.83 3.38 4.37
C THR A 82 6.04 2.50 4.61
N THR A 83 6.52 2.43 5.84
CA THR A 83 7.62 1.54 6.22
C THR A 83 7.30 0.72 7.46
N PHE A 84 7.90 -0.46 7.56
CA PHE A 84 7.80 -1.38 8.69
C PHE A 84 9.07 -2.21 8.80
N PHE A 85 9.45 -2.67 10.00
CA PHE A 85 10.59 -3.57 10.13
C PHE A 85 10.24 -4.97 9.65
N ILE A 86 11.19 -5.61 8.96
CA ILE A 86 11.12 -7.03 8.59
C ILE A 86 11.91 -7.83 9.61
N ASP A 87 13.09 -7.34 9.93
CA ASP A 87 13.95 -7.81 11.02
C ASP A 87 14.74 -6.61 11.59
N SER A 88 15.76 -6.87 12.41
CA SER A 88 16.59 -5.81 13.02
C SER A 88 17.44 -5.00 12.03
N GLU A 89 17.73 -5.51 10.84
CA GLU A 89 18.58 -4.89 9.81
C GLU A 89 17.79 -4.53 8.53
N LEU A 90 16.55 -5.02 8.37
CA LEU A 90 15.73 -4.91 7.17
C LEU A 90 14.45 -4.14 7.42
N VAL A 91 14.14 -3.23 6.50
CA VAL A 91 12.92 -2.41 6.49
C VAL A 91 12.17 -2.68 5.20
N GLY A 92 10.88 -3.00 5.31
CA GLY A 92 9.96 -3.04 4.17
C GLY A 92 9.50 -1.63 3.84
N ILE A 93 9.55 -1.29 2.55
CA ILE A 93 9.11 0.00 2.01
C ILE A 93 7.94 -0.26 1.06
N HIS A 94 6.78 0.30 1.39
CA HIS A 94 5.55 0.21 0.60
C HIS A 94 5.32 1.52 -0.15
N PHE A 95 5.39 1.44 -1.48
CA PHE A 95 5.04 2.48 -2.42
C PHE A 95 3.60 2.25 -2.89
N SER A 96 2.79 3.30 -2.89
CA SER A 96 1.42 3.27 -3.40
C SER A 96 1.28 4.33 -4.48
N SER A 97 0.75 3.92 -5.64
CA SER A 97 0.31 4.83 -6.68
C SER A 97 -1.20 4.94 -6.72
N TRP A 98 -1.68 6.10 -7.15
CA TRP A 98 -3.09 6.35 -7.41
C TRP A 98 -3.27 7.55 -8.34
N ASP A 99 -4.00 7.36 -9.43
CA ASP A 99 -4.55 8.44 -10.24
C ASP A 99 -6.05 8.25 -10.46
N ASP A 100 -6.78 9.37 -10.56
CA ASP A 100 -8.20 9.35 -10.85
C ASP A 100 -8.61 10.46 -11.82
N MET A 101 -9.68 10.19 -12.57
CA MET A 101 -10.23 11.20 -13.46
C MET A 101 -10.74 12.40 -12.64
N PRO A 102 -10.37 13.64 -13.02
CA PRO A 102 -10.91 14.83 -12.38
C PRO A 102 -12.44 14.84 -12.43
N ALA A 103 -13.06 15.42 -11.39
CA ALA A 103 -14.50 15.58 -11.35
C ALA A 103 -14.99 16.37 -12.58
N GLY A 104 -15.86 15.75 -13.39
CA GLY A 104 -16.43 16.38 -14.58
C GLY A 104 -15.65 16.14 -15.89
N ALA A 105 -14.54 15.38 -15.87
CA ALA A 105 -13.73 15.09 -17.06
C ALA A 105 -14.36 14.11 -18.06
N GLY A 106 -15.57 13.59 -17.79
CA GLY A 106 -16.26 12.68 -18.70
C GLY A 106 -17.52 12.04 -18.12
N SER A 107 -18.10 11.11 -18.88
CA SER A 107 -19.23 10.27 -18.44
C SER A 107 -18.80 9.09 -17.57
N ALA A 108 -17.51 8.74 -17.60
CA ALA A 108 -16.88 7.73 -16.77
C ALA A 108 -16.21 8.35 -15.53
N MET A 109 -16.27 7.62 -14.41
CA MET A 109 -15.47 7.92 -13.22
C MET A 109 -14.51 6.76 -13.03
N ALA A 110 -13.25 6.94 -13.41
CA ALA A 110 -12.20 5.92 -13.32
C ALA A 110 -11.11 6.32 -12.33
N GLY A 111 -10.44 5.34 -11.75
CA GLY A 111 -9.24 5.50 -10.95
C GLY A 111 -8.47 4.19 -10.89
N ALA A 112 -7.14 4.25 -10.90
CA ALA A 112 -6.27 3.08 -10.88
C ALA A 112 -5.01 3.35 -10.04
N GLY A 113 -4.43 2.28 -9.52
CA GLY A 113 -3.23 2.33 -8.71
C GLY A 113 -2.64 0.95 -8.47
N ARG A 114 -1.35 0.94 -8.16
CA ARG A 114 -0.51 -0.22 -7.86
C ARG A 114 0.10 -0.04 -6.47
N ASP A 115 0.53 -1.14 -5.88
CA ASP A 115 1.31 -1.14 -4.65
C ASP A 115 2.56 -1.99 -4.88
N ILE A 116 3.70 -1.47 -4.46
CA ILE A 116 5.00 -2.12 -4.63
C ILE A 116 5.71 -2.16 -3.30
N PHE A 117 6.35 -3.30 -3.04
CA PHE A 117 7.11 -3.55 -1.83
C PHE A 117 8.58 -3.73 -2.18
N LEU A 118 9.41 -2.83 -1.67
CA LEU A 118 10.87 -2.91 -1.72
C LEU A 118 11.41 -3.21 -0.33
N ILE A 119 12.67 -3.63 -0.27
CA ILE A 119 13.36 -3.96 0.98
C ILE A 119 14.61 -3.10 1.05
N TYR A 120 14.76 -2.40 2.16
CA TYR A 120 15.92 -1.60 2.49
C TYR A 120 16.74 -2.29 3.59
N ASN A 121 18.01 -2.57 3.30
CA ASN A 121 18.94 -3.10 4.28
C ASN A 121 19.74 -1.95 4.92
N MET A 122 19.48 -1.70 6.20
CA MET A 122 20.03 -0.58 6.98
C MET A 122 21.54 -0.69 7.19
N LYS A 123 22.12 -1.89 7.10
CA LYS A 123 23.55 -2.13 7.32
C LYS A 123 24.38 -1.91 6.07
N THR A 124 23.90 -2.41 4.94
CA THR A 124 24.57 -2.28 3.64
C THR A 124 24.15 -1.02 2.89
N LEU A 125 23.10 -0.35 3.37
CA LEU A 125 22.48 0.84 2.75
C LEU A 125 22.02 0.56 1.31
N ARG A 126 21.52 -0.65 1.05
CA ARG A 126 21.05 -1.08 -0.27
C ARG A 126 19.56 -1.33 -0.27
N ILE A 127 18.93 -1.02 -1.39
CA ILE A 127 17.54 -1.35 -1.67
C ILE A 127 17.48 -2.49 -2.70
N HIS A 128 16.52 -3.39 -2.56
CA HIS A 128 16.21 -4.40 -3.55
C HIS A 128 14.71 -4.66 -3.64
N GLN A 129 14.30 -5.32 -4.72
CA GLN A 129 12.90 -5.69 -4.94
C GLN A 129 12.44 -6.69 -3.88
N GLY A 130 11.22 -6.49 -3.37
CA GLY A 130 10.57 -7.36 -2.40
C GLY A 130 9.50 -8.22 -3.04
N ILE A 131 8.40 -7.62 -3.48
CA ILE A 131 7.32 -8.25 -4.25
C ILE A 131 7.30 -7.66 -5.66
N VAL A 132 7.19 -8.53 -6.67
CA VAL A 132 7.38 -8.15 -8.08
C VAL A 132 6.12 -8.27 -8.93
N ASP A 133 5.05 -8.87 -8.42
CA ASP A 133 3.86 -9.23 -9.20
C ASP A 133 2.58 -9.06 -8.37
N LEU A 134 2.10 -7.82 -8.28
CA LEU A 134 0.79 -7.48 -7.71
C LEU A 134 -0.15 -6.82 -8.73
N GLY A 135 0.37 -6.42 -9.89
CA GLY A 135 -0.38 -5.73 -10.94
C GLY A 135 -1.11 -4.49 -10.43
N ILE A 136 -2.31 -4.26 -10.98
CA ILE A 136 -3.25 -3.24 -10.50
C ILE A 136 -3.91 -3.71 -9.20
N THR A 137 -3.49 -3.12 -8.09
CA THR A 137 -3.98 -3.46 -6.76
C THR A 137 -5.20 -2.65 -6.36
N LYS A 138 -5.42 -1.50 -6.99
CA LYS A 138 -6.55 -0.61 -6.73
C LYS A 138 -7.12 -0.15 -8.06
N SER A 139 -8.42 -0.37 -8.29
CA SER A 139 -9.10 0.12 -9.48
C SER A 139 -10.55 0.42 -9.19
N ARG A 140 -11.09 1.42 -9.87
CA ARG A 140 -12.53 1.70 -9.88
C ARG A 140 -12.93 2.23 -11.24
N VAL A 141 -14.11 1.84 -11.68
CA VAL A 141 -14.72 2.38 -12.88
C VAL A 141 -16.23 2.44 -12.70
N ARG A 142 -16.81 3.53 -13.17
CA ARG A 142 -18.24 3.63 -13.44
C ARG A 142 -18.42 3.85 -14.93
N SER A 143 -19.07 2.91 -15.60
CA SER A 143 -19.44 3.00 -17.01
C SER A 143 -20.89 2.60 -17.19
N MET A 144 -21.62 3.30 -18.08
CA MET A 144 -22.99 2.96 -18.49
C MET A 144 -23.99 2.68 -17.33
N GLY A 145 -23.80 3.32 -16.17
CA GLY A 145 -24.70 3.16 -15.02
C GLY A 145 -24.38 2.01 -14.07
N CYS A 146 -23.40 1.20 -14.44
CA CYS A 146 -22.77 0.12 -13.69
C CYS A 146 -21.51 0.64 -12.98
N PHE A 147 -21.17 0.07 -11.82
CA PHE A 147 -19.93 0.37 -11.11
C PHE A 147 -19.15 -0.91 -10.83
N PHE A 148 -17.83 -0.78 -10.78
CA PHE A 148 -16.91 -1.81 -10.38
C PHE A 148 -15.75 -1.16 -9.62
N ALA A 149 -15.31 -1.80 -8.54
CA ALA A 149 -14.15 -1.38 -7.77
C ALA A 149 -13.45 -2.61 -7.18
N ILE A 150 -12.13 -2.64 -7.28
CA ILE A 150 -11.24 -3.64 -6.66
C ILE A 150 -10.19 -2.94 -5.82
N PHE A 151 -9.94 -3.47 -4.64
CA PHE A 151 -8.98 -2.93 -3.68
C PHE A 151 -8.26 -4.07 -2.99
N HIS A 152 -6.94 -4.04 -2.98
CA HIS A 152 -6.13 -4.89 -2.14
C HIS A 152 -5.82 -4.13 -0.84
N ASP A 153 -6.38 -4.58 0.27
CA ASP A 153 -5.97 -4.13 1.59
C ASP A 153 -4.70 -4.89 1.99
N PHE A 154 -3.70 -4.17 2.48
CA PHE A 154 -2.44 -4.75 2.94
C PHE A 154 -2.36 -4.76 4.46
N VAL A 155 -1.85 -5.86 4.98
CA VAL A 155 -1.55 -6.02 6.40
C VAL A 155 -0.14 -6.59 6.55
N VAL A 156 0.49 -6.30 7.68
CA VAL A 156 1.77 -6.88 8.07
C VAL A 156 1.61 -7.65 9.37
N GLY A 157 2.37 -8.74 9.50
CA GLY A 157 2.40 -9.60 10.69
C GLY A 157 3.32 -10.79 10.49
N ASP A 158 3.39 -11.70 11.45
CA ASP A 158 4.20 -12.93 11.36
C ASP A 158 3.26 -14.15 11.34
N VAL A 159 3.06 -14.74 10.16
CA VAL A 159 2.05 -15.80 9.97
C VAL A 159 2.61 -17.19 10.25
N ASN A 160 3.93 -17.37 10.17
CA ASN A 160 4.61 -18.64 10.37
C ASN A 160 5.38 -18.71 11.72
N ASN A 161 5.37 -17.64 12.51
CA ASN A 161 6.07 -17.48 13.80
C ASN A 161 7.59 -17.61 13.69
N ASP A 162 8.20 -17.12 12.61
CA ASP A 162 9.67 -17.11 12.44
C ASP A 162 10.34 -15.82 12.92
N GLY A 163 9.56 -14.85 13.39
CA GLY A 163 10.02 -13.56 13.88
C GLY A 163 10.27 -12.53 12.78
N LEU A 164 9.95 -12.85 11.52
CA LEU A 164 10.06 -11.95 10.38
C LEU A 164 8.68 -11.41 9.99
N THR A 165 8.66 -10.22 9.38
CA THR A 165 7.39 -9.61 8.94
C THR A 165 6.99 -10.09 7.55
N ASP A 166 5.84 -10.76 7.50
CA ASP A 166 5.13 -11.18 6.30
C ASP A 166 4.11 -10.12 5.84
N ILE A 167 3.74 -10.19 4.56
CA ILE A 167 2.72 -9.31 3.97
C ILE A 167 1.46 -10.12 3.69
N GLY A 168 0.35 -9.70 4.27
CA GLY A 168 -0.97 -10.21 3.98
C GLY A 168 -1.72 -9.28 3.02
N VAL A 169 -2.38 -9.87 2.03
CA VAL A 169 -3.13 -9.13 1.02
C VAL A 169 -4.58 -9.62 1.01
N VAL A 170 -5.53 -8.70 1.11
CA VAL A 170 -6.96 -8.99 1.11
C VAL A 170 -7.62 -8.26 -0.06
N LEU A 171 -8.06 -9.03 -1.06
CA LEU A 171 -8.82 -8.48 -2.17
C LEU A 171 -10.28 -8.24 -1.74
N GLU A 172 -10.73 -7.01 -1.91
CA GLU A 172 -12.13 -6.60 -1.87
C GLU A 172 -12.61 -6.24 -3.27
N GLU A 173 -13.74 -6.79 -3.67
CA GLU A 173 -14.39 -6.53 -4.94
C GLU A 173 -15.80 -6.04 -4.67
N ILE A 174 -16.19 -4.95 -5.33
CA ILE A 174 -17.54 -4.44 -5.28
C ILE A 174 -17.97 -4.08 -6.68
N GLY A 175 -19.17 -4.48 -7.05
CA GLY A 175 -19.63 -4.20 -8.40
C GLY A 175 -21.07 -4.54 -8.62
N CYS A 176 -21.45 -4.50 -9.87
CA CYS A 176 -22.76 -4.80 -10.37
C CYS A 176 -22.67 -6.12 -11.14
N LYS A 177 -23.53 -7.11 -10.85
CA LYS A 177 -23.64 -8.30 -11.70
C LYS A 177 -24.45 -7.94 -12.94
N GLU A 178 -23.81 -7.98 -14.10
CA GLU A 178 -24.52 -8.01 -15.38
C GLU A 178 -24.95 -9.45 -15.64
N ASP A 179 -26.24 -9.73 -15.54
CA ASP A 179 -26.77 -11.05 -15.89
C ASP A 179 -26.78 -11.17 -17.41
N SER A 180 -25.76 -11.82 -17.98
CA SER A 180 -25.55 -11.95 -19.43
C SER A 180 -26.63 -12.78 -20.15
N LYS A 181 -27.62 -13.29 -19.42
CA LYS A 181 -28.74 -14.09 -19.95
C LYS A 181 -30.04 -13.30 -20.16
N GLU A 182 -30.16 -12.06 -19.69
CA GLU A 182 -31.39 -11.25 -19.79
C GLU A 182 -31.30 -10.08 -20.80
N THR A 183 -30.53 -10.25 -21.88
CA THR A 183 -30.35 -9.23 -22.93
C THR A 183 -31.61 -8.91 -23.76
N GLN A 184 -32.80 -9.37 -23.37
CA GLN A 184 -34.04 -9.18 -24.15
C GLN A 184 -35.22 -8.57 -23.41
N GLN A 185 -35.11 -8.14 -22.15
CA GLN A 185 -36.20 -7.39 -21.50
C GLN A 185 -35.70 -6.10 -20.85
N THR A 186 -36.46 -5.04 -21.10
CA THR A 186 -36.21 -3.61 -20.89
C THR A 186 -36.12 -3.19 -19.41
N SER A 187 -35.63 -4.05 -18.52
CA SER A 187 -35.44 -3.76 -17.10
C SER A 187 -34.25 -4.53 -16.54
N LEU A 188 -33.04 -4.22 -17.02
CA LEU A 188 -31.77 -4.73 -16.45
C LEU A 188 -31.77 -4.51 -14.93
N LYS A 189 -32.02 -5.58 -14.18
CA LYS A 189 -32.01 -5.55 -12.71
C LYS A 189 -30.58 -5.79 -12.26
N VAL A 190 -29.82 -4.70 -12.19
CA VAL A 190 -28.42 -4.74 -11.79
C VAL A 190 -28.34 -4.92 -10.27
N GLU A 191 -28.06 -6.13 -9.80
CA GLU A 191 -27.85 -6.38 -8.38
C GLU A 191 -26.39 -6.09 -7.99
N PRO A 192 -26.15 -5.22 -6.99
CA PRO A 192 -24.80 -4.99 -6.49
C PRO A 192 -24.30 -6.22 -5.73
N TYR A 193 -23.02 -6.53 -5.85
CA TYR A 193 -22.35 -7.52 -5.02
C TYR A 193 -21.16 -6.88 -4.32
N TYR A 194 -20.84 -7.42 -3.15
CA TYR A 194 -19.59 -7.18 -2.44
C TYR A 194 -18.99 -8.53 -2.08
N LYS A 195 -17.69 -8.67 -2.32
CA LYS A 195 -16.94 -9.88 -2.03
C LYS A 195 -15.60 -9.52 -1.41
N LYS A 196 -15.37 -10.05 -0.22
CA LYS A 196 -14.07 -10.00 0.45
C LYS A 196 -13.43 -11.37 0.39
N HIS A 197 -12.23 -11.46 -0.17
CA HIS A 197 -11.50 -12.72 -0.30
C HIS A 197 -10.73 -13.04 0.99
N PRO A 198 -10.41 -14.32 1.24
CA PRO A 198 -9.47 -14.68 2.30
C PRO A 198 -8.10 -14.05 2.06
N ILE A 199 -7.44 -13.66 3.15
CA ILE A 199 -6.07 -13.13 3.13
C ILE A 199 -5.12 -14.07 2.40
N GLN A 200 -4.37 -13.53 1.45
CA GLN A 200 -3.25 -14.18 0.77
C GLN A 200 -1.96 -13.69 1.41
N TRP A 201 -1.21 -14.60 2.03
CA TRP A 201 0.08 -14.26 2.65
C TRP A 201 1.23 -14.42 1.68
N TYR A 202 2.20 -13.51 1.78
CA TYR A 202 3.50 -13.55 1.15
C TYR A 202 4.52 -13.60 2.28
N VAL A 203 5.19 -14.76 2.41
CA VAL A 203 6.06 -15.07 3.53
C VAL A 203 7.48 -14.63 3.21
N PHE A 204 8.14 -13.95 4.14
CA PHE A 204 9.48 -13.46 3.93
C PHE A 204 10.52 -14.59 3.95
N LYS A 205 11.25 -14.79 2.85
CA LYS A 205 12.32 -15.79 2.73
C LYS A 205 13.42 -15.28 1.83
N LYS A 206 14.68 -15.50 2.21
CA LYS A 206 15.86 -15.21 1.36
C LYS A 206 15.84 -13.80 0.74
N ASN A 207 15.50 -12.77 1.53
CA ASN A 207 15.42 -11.38 1.09
C ASN A 207 14.33 -11.07 0.05
N THR A 208 13.22 -11.79 0.05
CA THR A 208 12.03 -11.50 -0.76
C THR A 208 10.78 -12.02 -0.06
N TRP A 209 9.60 -11.56 -0.46
CA TRP A 209 8.34 -12.15 0.01
C TRP A 209 7.76 -13.07 -1.06
N GLU A 210 7.57 -14.34 -0.70
CA GLU A 210 7.07 -15.37 -1.61
C GLU A 210 5.61 -15.72 -1.28
N LYS A 211 4.75 -15.75 -2.29
CA LYS A 211 3.34 -16.13 -2.13
C LYS A 211 3.22 -17.53 -1.49
N SER A 212 2.49 -17.63 -0.38
CA SER A 212 2.26 -18.90 0.31
C SER A 212 0.80 -19.34 0.23
N THR A 213 0.55 -20.54 -0.31
CA THR A 213 -0.79 -21.15 -0.31
C THR A 213 -1.13 -21.79 1.04
N GLN A 214 -0.12 -22.16 1.84
CA GLN A 214 -0.29 -22.84 3.13
C GLN A 214 -1.03 -21.98 4.16
N TYR A 215 -0.80 -20.67 4.15
CA TYR A 215 -1.35 -19.74 5.14
C TYR A 215 -2.57 -18.98 4.65
N ARG A 216 -3.14 -19.34 3.50
CA ARG A 216 -4.31 -18.63 2.95
C ARG A 216 -5.47 -18.64 3.94
N GLY A 217 -6.02 -17.46 4.22
CA GLY A 217 -7.13 -17.27 5.16
C GLY A 217 -6.71 -17.25 6.64
N VAL A 218 -5.46 -17.57 6.97
CA VAL A 218 -4.97 -17.54 8.35
C VAL A 218 -4.89 -16.10 8.84
N ARG A 219 -5.36 -15.85 10.05
CA ARG A 219 -5.21 -14.55 10.71
C ARG A 219 -4.44 -14.77 12.02
N PRO A 220 -3.18 -14.29 12.13
CA PRO A 220 -2.44 -14.34 13.37
C PRO A 220 -3.23 -13.71 14.51
N GLU A 221 -3.21 -14.35 15.68
CA GLU A 221 -3.96 -13.86 16.86
C GLU A 221 -3.36 -12.58 17.46
N LYS A 222 -2.08 -12.32 17.17
CA LYS A 222 -1.32 -11.16 17.66
C LYS A 222 -0.58 -10.50 16.50
N ASN A 223 -0.30 -9.20 16.65
CA ASN A 223 0.63 -8.47 15.80
C ASN A 223 0.28 -8.42 14.31
N ILE A 224 -1.00 -8.19 13.99
CA ILE A 224 -1.44 -7.87 12.64
C ILE A 224 -1.80 -6.40 12.53
N HIS A 225 -1.15 -5.67 11.63
CA HIS A 225 -1.32 -4.24 11.47
C HIS A 225 -1.69 -3.92 10.02
N ASN A 226 -2.73 -3.10 9.82
CA ASN A 226 -3.12 -2.69 8.48
C ASN A 226 -2.17 -1.59 7.97
N LEU A 227 -1.67 -1.73 6.75
CA LEU A 227 -1.00 -0.64 6.07
C LEU A 227 -2.03 0.41 5.62
N PRO A 228 -1.69 1.71 5.69
CA PRO A 228 -2.58 2.77 5.26
C PRO A 228 -2.72 2.79 3.73
N LEU A 229 -3.92 3.14 3.25
CA LEU A 229 -4.23 3.31 1.83
C LEU A 229 -3.71 4.66 1.33
N ILE A 230 -2.40 4.76 1.09
CA ILE A 230 -1.73 5.99 0.65
C ILE A 230 -2.20 6.42 -0.75
N GLY A 231 -2.37 7.73 -0.94
CA GLY A 231 -2.75 8.35 -2.21
C GLY A 231 -4.24 8.21 -2.54
N LEU A 232 -4.98 7.40 -1.77
CA LEU A 232 -6.38 7.13 -2.03
C LEU A 232 -7.28 8.19 -1.41
N ILE A 233 -8.05 8.87 -2.24
CA ILE A 233 -9.00 9.92 -1.79
C ILE A 233 -10.27 9.29 -1.17
N LYS A 234 -10.67 8.08 -1.60
CA LYS A 234 -11.95 7.45 -1.25
C LYS A 234 -11.84 5.94 -1.19
N SER A 235 -12.37 5.33 -0.13
CA SER A 235 -12.57 3.87 -0.08
C SER A 235 -13.51 3.38 -1.20
N PRO A 236 -13.51 2.08 -1.55
CA PRO A 236 -14.48 1.52 -2.49
C PRO A 236 -15.94 1.81 -2.10
N THR A 237 -16.25 1.78 -0.80
CA THR A 237 -17.59 2.10 -0.29
C THR A 237 -17.93 3.58 -0.47
N ASP A 238 -16.98 4.49 -0.23
CA ASP A 238 -17.21 5.93 -0.38
C ASP A 238 -17.43 6.31 -1.85
N PHE A 239 -16.67 5.72 -2.77
CA PHE A 239 -16.86 5.86 -4.21
C PHE A 239 -18.29 5.48 -4.62
N ILE A 240 -18.80 4.35 -4.14
CA ILE A 240 -20.15 3.90 -4.47
C ILE A 240 -21.21 4.81 -3.85
N ARG A 241 -21.03 5.23 -2.60
CA ARG A 241 -21.96 6.17 -1.94
C ARG A 241 -22.13 7.45 -2.76
N GLU A 242 -21.04 7.97 -3.31
CA GLU A 242 -21.07 9.14 -4.20
C GLU A 242 -21.83 8.86 -5.50
N VAL A 243 -21.55 7.72 -6.16
CA VAL A 243 -22.27 7.29 -7.37
C VAL A 243 -23.78 7.19 -7.11
N TYR A 244 -24.22 6.59 -6.01
CA TYR A 244 -25.64 6.50 -5.66
C TYR A 244 -26.27 7.86 -5.34
N ARG A 245 -25.58 8.72 -4.58
CA ARG A 245 -26.06 10.08 -4.29
C ARG A 245 -26.22 10.91 -5.56
N SER A 246 -25.36 10.73 -6.56
CA SER A 246 -25.48 11.41 -7.86
C SER A 246 -26.80 11.05 -8.58
N LYS A 247 -27.22 9.78 -8.52
CA LYS A 247 -28.49 9.29 -9.11
C LYS A 247 -29.74 9.87 -8.41
N LEU A 248 -29.66 10.18 -7.12
CA LEU A 248 -30.78 10.77 -6.38
C LEU A 248 -30.96 12.27 -6.67
N LYS A 249 -29.87 12.99 -7.00
CA LYS A 249 -29.93 14.42 -7.33
C LYS A 249 -30.47 14.69 -8.74
N THR A 250 -30.34 13.76 -9.67
CA THR A 250 -30.84 13.90 -11.06
C THR A 250 -32.32 13.52 -11.24
N LYS A 251 -33.03 13.11 -10.17
CA LYS A 251 -34.47 12.79 -10.18
C LYS A 251 -35.39 13.94 -9.71
N LYS A 252 -34.95 15.20 -9.80
CA LYS A 252 -35.78 16.38 -9.50
C LYS A 252 -36.07 17.17 -10.76
#